data_AF-A0A965EP92-F1
#
_entry.id   AF-A0A965EP92-F1
#
_cell.length_a   1.000
_cell.length_b   1.000
_cell.length_c   1.000
_cell.angle_alpha   90.00
_cell.angle_beta   90.00
_cell.angle_gamma   90.00
#
_symmetry.space_group_name_H-M   'P 1'
#
loop_
_entity.id
_entity.type
_entity.pdbx_description
1 polymer ?
#
loop_
_entity_poly.entity_id
_entity_poly.type
_entity_poly.pdbx_seq_one_letter_code
_entity_poly.pdbx_strand_id
1 'polypeptide(L)'
;MSMFIGATGTILAPWVRGVSDDRRVFVATHAAIMMFIHGLKVVVFAVLGFEFFTYLPLMVAMVSAGFLGNWIGFKLLNMMNEEVFKRVFQVMLVILSIRLLWAAATRAGYI
;
A
#
# COMPACT_ATOMS: atom_id res chain seq x y z
N MET A 1 7.51 6.32 17.24
CA MET A 1 6.17 5.71 17.08
C MET A 1 5.89 5.33 15.61
N SER A 2 6.81 4.65 14.93
CA SER A 2 6.75 4.52 13.45
C SER A 2 7.44 3.25 12.94
N MET A 3 7.02 2.08 13.43
CA MET A 3 7.38 0.79 12.79
C MET A 3 6.22 -0.21 12.70
N PHE A 4 5.02 0.19 13.14
CA PHE A 4 3.81 -0.63 13.05
C PHE A 4 2.90 -0.27 11.88
N ILE A 5 3.05 0.93 11.31
CA ILE A 5 2.28 1.41 10.14
C ILE A 5 3.00 1.06 8.83
N GLY A 6 3.77 -0.04 8.83
CA GLY A 6 4.01 -0.82 7.62
C GLY A 6 2.89 -1.82 7.38
N ALA A 7 2.08 -2.10 8.41
CA ALA A 7 1.07 -3.15 8.41
C ALA A 7 -0.30 -2.71 7.88
N THR A 8 -0.57 -1.41 7.74
CA THR A 8 -1.88 -0.95 7.27
C THR A 8 -2.17 -1.48 5.88
N GLY A 9 -1.22 -1.38 4.94
CA GLY A 9 -1.38 -1.97 3.61
C GLY A 9 -1.47 -3.49 3.62
N THR A 10 -0.69 -4.17 4.46
CA THR A 10 -0.60 -5.65 4.47
C THR A 10 -1.79 -6.31 5.16
N ILE A 11 -2.41 -5.64 6.13
CA ILE A 11 -3.62 -6.10 6.83
C ILE A 11 -4.87 -5.66 6.07
N LEU A 12 -4.89 -4.43 5.56
CA LEU A 12 -6.05 -3.90 4.84
C LEU A 12 -6.26 -4.60 3.50
N ALA A 13 -5.21 -4.96 2.78
CA ALA A 13 -5.33 -5.64 1.49
C ALA A 13 -6.13 -6.96 1.56
N PRO A 14 -5.82 -7.94 2.42
CA PRO A 14 -6.62 -9.16 2.52
C PRO A 14 -8.05 -8.90 3.02
N TRP A 15 -8.24 -7.93 3.92
CA TRP A 15 -9.56 -7.55 4.40
C TRP A 15 -10.43 -6.96 3.27
N VAL A 16 -9.92 -5.96 2.54
CA VAL A 16 -10.62 -5.35 1.40
C VAL A 16 -10.86 -6.40 0.31
N ARG A 17 -9.94 -7.34 0.07
CA ARG A 17 -10.15 -8.42 -0.91
C ARG A 17 -11.33 -9.32 -0.52
N GLY A 18 -11.49 -9.62 0.77
CA GLY A 18 -12.58 -10.47 1.28
C GLY A 18 -13.98 -9.85 1.13
N VAL A 19 -14.07 -8.52 1.07
CA VAL A 19 -15.34 -7.79 0.91
C VAL A 19 -15.55 -7.23 -0.50
N SER A 20 -14.63 -7.50 -1.44
CA SER A 20 -14.71 -7.01 -2.82
C SER A 20 -15.11 -8.12 -3.79
N ASP A 21 -16.17 -7.90 -4.56
CA ASP A 21 -16.68 -8.87 -5.52
C ASP A 21 -15.70 -9.14 -6.67
N ASP A 22 -15.05 -8.08 -7.17
CA ASP A 22 -14.09 -8.17 -8.26
C ASP A 22 -12.80 -7.38 -7.98
N ARG A 23 -11.81 -7.55 -8.87
CA ARG A 23 -10.52 -6.88 -8.77
C ARG A 23 -10.59 -5.35 -8.91
N ARG A 24 -11.58 -4.79 -9.60
CA ARG A 24 -11.73 -3.33 -9.78
C ARG A 24 -12.27 -2.70 -8.50
N VAL A 25 -13.31 -3.29 -7.90
CA VAL A 25 -13.86 -2.90 -6.60
C VAL A 25 -12.78 -2.99 -5.52
N PHE A 26 -11.99 -4.06 -5.54
CA PHE A 26 -10.84 -4.20 -4.64
C PHE A 26 -9.84 -3.05 -4.76
N VAL A 27 -9.36 -2.77 -5.99
CA VAL A 27 -8.35 -1.71 -6.21
C VAL A 27 -8.92 -0.34 -5.88
N ALA A 28 -10.16 -0.05 -6.28
CA ALA A 28 -10.81 1.23 -6.01
C ALA A 28 -11.01 1.47 -4.51
N THR A 29 -11.51 0.47 -3.78
CA THR A 29 -11.76 0.56 -2.34
C THR A 29 -10.45 0.71 -1.58
N HIS A 30 -9.43 -0.09 -1.92
CA HIS A 30 -8.12 0.02 -1.30
C HIS A 30 -7.48 1.39 -1.55
N ALA A 31 -7.56 1.90 -2.78
CA ALA A 31 -7.04 3.22 -3.13
C ALA A 31 -7.75 4.35 -2.38
N ALA A 32 -9.09 4.29 -2.26
CA ALA A 32 -9.87 5.28 -1.53
C ALA A 32 -9.49 5.33 -0.04
N ILE A 33 -9.35 4.16 0.61
CA ILE A 33 -8.94 4.08 2.01
C ILE A 33 -7.52 4.63 2.19
N MET A 34 -6.59 4.27 1.30
CA MET A 34 -5.21 4.76 1.39
C MET A 34 -5.13 6.27 1.16
N MET A 35 -5.87 6.81 0.18
CA MET A 35 -5.96 8.24 -0.05
C MET A 35 -6.46 8.98 1.19
N PHE A 36 -7.49 8.46 1.85
CA PHE A 36 -8.03 9.03 3.08
C PHE A 36 -7.00 9.04 4.22
N ILE A 37 -6.35 7.90 4.47
CA ILE A 37 -5.33 7.77 5.53
C ILE A 37 -4.14 8.70 5.28
N HIS A 38 -3.63 8.73 4.05
CA HIS A 38 -2.52 9.60 3.69
C HIS A 38 -2.90 11.09 3.70
N GLY A 39 -4.12 11.43 3.27
CA GLY A 39 -4.64 12.79 3.35
C GLY A 39 -4.72 13.29 4.79
N LEU A 40 -5.24 12.48 5.71
CA LEU A 40 -5.27 12.83 7.13
C LEU A 40 -3.86 13.03 7.70
N LYS A 41 -2.89 12.21 7.28
CA LYS A 41 -1.49 12.35 7.69
C LYS A 41 -0.89 13.69 7.25
N VAL A 42 -1.21 14.18 6.05
CA VAL A 42 -0.78 15.51 5.58
C VAL A 42 -1.34 16.60 6.49
N VAL A 43 -2.63 16.54 6.83
CA VAL A 43 -3.26 17.51 7.76
C VAL A 43 -2.57 17.51 9.12
N VAL A 44 -2.35 16.32 9.70
CA VAL A 44 -1.67 16.18 11.00
C VAL A 44 -0.26 16.77 10.95
N PHE A 45 0.53 16.46 9.92
CA PHE A 45 1.88 17.01 9.80
C PHE A 45 1.91 18.52 9.53
N ALA A 46 0.91 19.06 8.83
CA ALA A 46 0.76 20.51 8.67
C ALA A 46 0.51 21.20 10.02
N VAL A 47 -0.38 20.65 10.85
CA VAL A 47 -0.64 21.17 12.20
C VAL A 47 0.60 21.07 13.11
N LEU A 48 1.40 20.01 12.96
CA LEU A 48 2.65 19.81 13.70
C LEU A 48 3.82 20.67 13.18
N GLY A 49 3.62 21.49 12.14
CA GLY A 49 4.64 22.42 11.63
C GLY A 49 5.68 21.78 10.72
N PHE A 50 5.36 20.68 10.04
CA PHE A 50 6.28 20.05 9.07
C PHE A 50 6.59 20.99 7.90
N GLU A 51 7.87 21.12 7.55
CA GLU A 51 8.34 22.01 6.48
C GLU A 51 8.23 21.33 5.10
N PHE A 52 7.02 21.34 4.52
CA PHE A 52 6.75 20.70 3.23
C PHE A 52 7.59 21.24 2.06
N PHE A 53 7.90 22.54 2.06
CA PHE A 53 8.60 23.18 0.95
C PHE A 53 10.03 22.66 0.75
N THR A 54 10.75 22.36 1.83
CA THR A 54 12.11 21.79 1.77
C THR A 54 12.14 20.43 1.07
N TYR A 55 11.06 19.66 1.19
CA TYR A 55 10.94 18.33 0.59
C TYR A 55 10.09 18.31 -0.68
N LEU A 56 9.70 19.48 -1.21
CA LEU A 56 8.83 19.58 -2.37
C LEU A 56 9.37 18.84 -3.61
N PRO A 57 10.66 18.95 -3.98
CA PRO A 57 11.20 18.19 -5.11
C PRO A 57 11.07 16.67 -4.92
N LEU A 58 11.34 16.20 -3.69
CA LEU A 58 11.23 14.78 -3.35
C LEU A 58 9.76 14.32 -3.41
N MET A 59 8.82 15.11 -2.87
CA MET A 59 7.40 14.79 -2.94
C MET A 59 6.89 14.72 -4.38
N VAL A 60 7.29 15.66 -5.24
CA VAL A 60 6.94 15.64 -6.66
C VAL A 60 7.50 14.39 -7.35
N ALA A 61 8.75 14.01 -7.06
CA ALA A 61 9.34 12.79 -7.59
C ALA A 61 8.59 11.51 -7.11
N MET A 62 8.17 11.48 -5.84
CA MET A 62 7.39 10.37 -5.30
C MET A 62 5.99 10.29 -5.92
N VAL A 63 5.31 11.42 -6.11
CA VAL A 63 3.98 11.49 -6.73
C VAL A 63 4.06 11.06 -8.20
N SER A 64 5.06 11.52 -8.94
CA SER A 64 5.22 11.13 -10.35
C SER A 64 5.54 9.64 -10.50
N ALA A 65 6.46 9.11 -9.68
CA ALA A 65 6.75 7.67 -9.65
C ALA A 65 5.52 6.84 -9.26
N GLY A 66 4.76 7.29 -8.24
CA GLY A 66 3.53 6.63 -7.80
C GLY A 66 2.43 6.67 -8.87
N PHE A 67 2.31 7.78 -9.60
CA PHE A 67 1.39 7.91 -10.73
C PHE A 67 1.75 6.95 -11.87
N LEU A 68 3.03 6.93 -12.28
CA LEU A 68 3.51 6.01 -13.32
C LEU A 68 3.30 4.54 -12.92
N GLY A 69 3.60 4.19 -11.66
CA GLY A 69 3.36 2.86 -11.12
C GLY A 69 1.88 2.46 -11.17
N ASN A 70 0.98 3.36 -10.75
CA ASN A 70 -0.46 3.13 -10.82
C ASN A 70 -0.96 2.97 -12.26
N TRP A 71 -0.45 3.77 -13.19
CA TRP A 71 -0.85 3.68 -14.60
C TRP A 71 -0.44 2.33 -15.21
N ILE A 72 0.79 1.89 -14.98
CA ILE A 72 1.27 0.58 -15.41
C ILE A 72 0.44 -0.53 -14.75
N GLY A 73 0.20 -0.43 -13.44
CA GLY A 73 -0.62 -1.38 -12.69
C GLY A 73 -2.06 -1.48 -13.20
N PHE A 74 -2.68 -0.35 -13.53
CA PHE A 74 -4.02 -0.30 -14.12
C PHE A 74 -4.07 -1.00 -15.48
N LYS A 75 -3.07 -0.77 -16.34
CA LYS A 75 -3.00 -1.45 -17.64
C LYS A 75 -2.85 -2.96 -17.48
N LEU A 76 -1.99 -3.40 -16.57
CA LEU A 76 -1.81 -4.82 -16.24
C LEU A 76 -3.10 -5.44 -15.68
N LEU A 77 -3.79 -4.74 -14.77
CA LEU A 77 -5.05 -5.18 -14.17
C LEU A 77 -6.16 -5.38 -15.21
N ASN A 78 -6.24 -4.51 -16.21
CA ASN A 78 -7.22 -4.63 -17.30
C ASN A 78 -6.94 -5.82 -18.21
N MET A 79 -5.65 -6.17 -18.40
CA MET A 79 -5.24 -7.32 -19.23
C MET A 79 -5.37 -8.65 -18.48
N MET A 80 -5.45 -8.63 -17.15
CA MET A 80 -5.57 -9.83 -16.32
C MET A 80 -7.03 -10.31 -16.19
N ASN A 81 -7.20 -11.61 -16.30
CA ASN A 81 -8.38 -12.37 -15.91
C ASN A 81 -8.42 -12.60 -14.38
N GLU A 82 -9.62 -12.86 -13.85
CA GLU A 82 -9.87 -12.87 -12.40
C GLU A 82 -9.12 -13.99 -11.66
N GLU A 83 -8.95 -15.16 -12.28
CA GLU A 83 -8.20 -16.28 -11.69
C GLU A 83 -6.71 -15.97 -11.52
N VAL A 84 -6.10 -15.34 -12.53
CA VAL A 84 -4.69 -14.94 -12.50
C VAL A 84 -4.50 -13.86 -11.44
N PHE A 85 -5.41 -12.89 -11.36
CA PHE A 85 -5.40 -11.88 -10.30
C PHE A 85 -5.44 -12.50 -8.90
N LYS A 86 -6.39 -13.41 -8.65
CA LYS A 86 -6.50 -14.11 -7.35
C LYS A 86 -5.22 -14.88 -7.02
N ARG A 87 -4.66 -15.63 -7.98
CA ARG A 87 -3.44 -16.41 -7.78
C ARG A 87 -2.23 -15.52 -7.47
N VAL A 88 -1.99 -14.48 -8.28
CA VAL A 88 -0.88 -13.54 -8.07
C VAL A 88 -1.03 -12.83 -6.73
N PHE A 89 -2.24 -12.35 -6.41
CA PHE A 89 -2.52 -11.69 -5.14
C PHE A 89 -2.24 -12.61 -3.94
N GLN A 90 -2.67 -13.88 -4.00
CA GLN A 90 -2.40 -14.85 -2.94
C GLN A 90 -0.91 -15.14 -2.79
N VAL A 91 -0.17 -15.33 -3.89
CA VAL A 91 1.29 -15.51 -3.84
C VAL A 91 1.97 -14.31 -3.19
N MET A 92 1.57 -13.10 -3.57
CA MET A 92 2.09 -11.86 -2.97
C MET A 92 1.81 -11.79 -1.47
N LEU A 93 0.61 -12.17 -1.01
CA LEU A 93 0.28 -12.21 0.42
C LEU A 93 1.11 -13.24 1.19
N VAL A 94 1.40 -14.40 0.60
CA VAL A 94 2.26 -15.41 1.23
C VAL A 94 3.68 -14.88 1.37
N ILE A 95 4.26 -14.32 0.30
CA ILE A 95 5.59 -13.71 0.33
C ILE A 95 5.66 -12.60 1.39
N LEU A 96 4.64 -11.75 1.45
CA LEU A 96 4.58 -10.64 2.39
C LEU A 96 4.46 -11.13 3.84
N SER A 97 3.65 -12.15 4.08
CA SER A 97 3.51 -12.79 5.39
C SER A 97 4.85 -13.37 5.86
N ILE A 98 5.57 -14.07 4.98
CA ILE A 98 6.91 -14.59 5.28
C ILE A 98 7.88 -13.45 5.62
N ARG A 99 7.88 -12.37 4.83
CA ARG A 99 8.72 -11.19 5.10
C ARG A 99 8.39 -10.55 6.45
N LEU A 100 7.12 -10.48 6.83
CA LEU A 100 6.70 -9.94 8.13
C LEU A 100 7.17 -10.82 9.28
N LEU A 101 7.04 -12.15 9.16
CA LEU A 101 7.57 -13.10 10.15
C LEU A 101 9.09 -12.96 10.29
N TRP A 102 9.81 -12.86 9.16
CA TRP A 102 11.25 -12.64 9.16
C TRP A 102 11.63 -11.33 9.86
N ALA A 103 11.00 -10.22 9.48
CA ALA A 103 11.26 -8.92 10.09
C ALA A 103 10.92 -8.89 11.59
N ALA A 104 9.89 -9.62 12.02
CA ALA A 104 9.56 -9.78 13.43
C ALA A 104 10.63 -10.61 14.17
N ALA A 105 11.06 -11.74 13.61
CA ALA A 105 12.09 -12.59 14.20
C ALA A 105 13.44 -11.86 14.35
N THR A 106 13.86 -11.09 13.34
CA THR A 106 15.08 -10.26 13.43
C THR A 106 14.95 -9.17 14.51
N ARG A 107 13.80 -8.50 14.63
CA ARG A 107 13.58 -7.49 15.67
C ARG A 107 13.53 -8.07 17.08
N ALA A 108 13.13 -9.34 17.21
CA ALA A 108 13.09 -10.06 18.48
C ALA A 108 14.41 -10.75 18.85
N GLY A 109 15.43 -10.71 17.98
CA GLY A 109 16.75 -11.26 18.24
C GLY A 109 16.85 -12.79 18.14
N TYR A 110 15.88 -13.44 17.49
CA TYR A 110 15.93 -14.90 17.24
C TYR A 110 16.87 -15.26 16.07
N ILE A 111 17.24 -14.28 15.25
CA ILE A 111 18.16 -14.33 14.09
C ILE A 111 18.78 -12.94 13.92
#